data_AF-A0A7C5QKV3-F1
#
_entry.id   AF-A0A7C5QKV3-F1
#
_cell.length_a   1.000
_cell.length_b   1.000
_cell.length_c   1.000
_cell.angle_alpha   90.00
_cell.angle_beta   90.00
_cell.angle_gamma   90.00
#
_symmetry.space_group_name_H-M   'P 1'
#
loop_
_entity.id
_entity.type
_entity.pdbx_description
1 polymer ?
#
loop_
_entity_poly.entity_id
_entity_poly.type
_entity_poly.pdbx_seq_one_letter_code
_entity_poly.pdbx_strand_id
1 'polypeptide(L)'
;KNGSIFVRSTLGEYQDPYQNFYRGRSFLIPHKMSIHHMLTHMFFSRVGLKASLEKGEDVDVNLEVVPPVKMPEFLKDNPANCGFMVAEPIGSKAVAAGLAHRQFLSSELWKDHPCCVVAVREEVIERHPEAVQEFVDLLVEAGQLVARDKQRAAEVGVRFLDPNGALGLKVEVLHKVLSDPLGITTDDLYPSIEDLDRIQQYMVGRMGIGKIIDLSRFVDTRFADKACPGGARKSSGFTDSASVAVELLQRGGVGTGAASKSLLNKEGKYLTFSLGDQEFGVDILRIKEIIGLMEIVGLPQAHPYIKGVINLRDRVIPIMDLRRRFAMEEKEPGPRSCIVIVEGDPSRGDQGLIGMTVDAVSEVTTVRADDIDDTPTFTQGVDTNYILAMAKAGDKVRILLNIDQVLNF
;
A
#
# COMPACT_ATOMS: atom_id res chain seq x y z
N LYS A 1 -8.05 -10.01 -11.12
CA LYS A 1 -7.99 -10.81 -9.87
C LYS A 1 -7.44 -9.92 -8.74
N ASN A 2 -7.50 -10.34 -7.46
CA ASN A 2 -6.88 -9.64 -6.30
C ASN A 2 -7.35 -8.19 -6.03
N GLY A 3 -8.56 -7.85 -6.46
CA GLY A 3 -8.94 -6.44 -6.59
C GLY A 3 -9.46 -5.76 -5.34
N SER A 4 -9.34 -6.36 -4.14
CA SER A 4 -10.03 -5.88 -2.95
C SER A 4 -9.10 -5.57 -1.78
N ILE A 5 -9.49 -4.59 -0.98
CA ILE A 5 -8.78 -4.13 0.20
C ILE A 5 -9.71 -4.17 1.41
N PHE A 6 -9.20 -4.64 2.54
CA PHE A 6 -9.84 -4.53 3.85
C PHE A 6 -9.21 -3.37 4.60
N VAL A 7 -10.02 -2.38 4.98
CA VAL A 7 -9.57 -1.22 5.75
C VAL A 7 -10.29 -1.14 7.08
N ARG A 8 -9.58 -0.58 8.06
CA ARG A 8 -10.07 -0.32 9.41
C ARG A 8 -10.19 1.19 9.63
N SER A 9 -11.24 1.63 10.33
CA SER A 9 -11.38 3.04 10.73
C SER A 9 -10.19 3.51 11.55
N THR A 10 -9.79 4.76 11.36
CA THR A 10 -8.85 5.44 12.26
C THR A 10 -9.50 5.82 13.61
N LEU A 11 -10.83 5.75 13.69
CA LEU A 11 -11.60 6.05 14.90
C LEU A 11 -11.66 4.84 15.85
N GLY A 12 -11.23 5.08 17.10
CA GLY A 12 -11.25 4.10 18.19
C GLY A 12 -9.92 3.40 18.42
N GLU A 13 -9.75 2.87 19.63
CA GLU A 13 -8.52 2.22 20.06
C GLU A 13 -8.38 0.81 19.48
N TYR A 14 -7.24 0.54 18.84
CA TYR A 14 -6.92 -0.77 18.27
C TYR A 14 -5.81 -1.44 19.06
N GLN A 15 -6.20 -2.16 20.11
CA GLN A 15 -5.30 -2.80 21.05
C GLN A 15 -5.71 -4.24 21.33
N ASP A 16 -4.79 -5.04 21.84
CA ASP A 16 -5.07 -6.42 22.19
C ASP A 16 -6.11 -6.51 23.33
N PRO A 17 -7.13 -7.39 23.23
CA PRO A 17 -7.44 -8.26 22.10
C PRO A 17 -8.14 -7.51 20.95
N TYR A 18 -7.52 -7.53 19.76
CA TYR A 18 -7.90 -6.71 18.60
C TYR A 18 -9.31 -6.94 18.08
N GLN A 19 -9.89 -8.11 18.34
CA GLN A 19 -11.27 -8.44 18.03
C GLN A 19 -12.24 -7.42 18.62
N ASN A 20 -11.94 -6.87 19.80
CA ASN A 20 -12.79 -5.93 20.51
C ASN A 20 -13.01 -4.63 19.74
N PHE A 21 -12.10 -4.26 18.84
CA PHE A 21 -12.30 -3.10 17.97
C PHE A 21 -13.52 -3.25 17.06
N TYR A 22 -13.82 -4.48 16.62
CA TYR A 22 -14.90 -4.76 15.67
C TYR A 22 -16.23 -5.08 16.38
N ARG A 23 -16.19 -5.55 17.62
CA ARG A 23 -17.39 -6.00 18.35
C ARG A 23 -18.42 -4.88 18.53
N GLY A 24 -19.68 -5.17 18.23
CA GLY A 24 -20.82 -4.26 18.35
C GLY A 24 -20.84 -3.12 17.31
N ARG A 25 -19.90 -3.12 16.35
CA ARG A 25 -19.77 -2.09 15.32
C ARG A 25 -20.18 -2.62 13.94
N SER A 26 -20.39 -1.69 13.03
CA SER A 26 -20.77 -1.97 11.65
C SER A 26 -19.55 -2.01 10.73
N PHE A 27 -19.48 -3.03 9.86
CA PHE A 27 -18.45 -3.20 8.86
C PHE A 27 -19.07 -3.23 7.46
N LEU A 28 -18.63 -2.34 6.58
CA LEU A 28 -19.33 -2.10 5.31
C LEU A 28 -18.83 -3.04 4.20
N ILE A 29 -19.76 -3.52 3.38
CA ILE A 29 -19.52 -4.36 2.21
C ILE A 29 -20.32 -3.84 1.01
N PRO A 30 -19.88 -4.08 -0.24
CA PRO A 30 -20.51 -3.47 -1.41
C PRO A 30 -21.83 -4.14 -1.78
N HIS A 31 -21.98 -5.44 -1.50
CA HIS A 31 -23.17 -6.20 -1.86
C HIS A 31 -23.25 -7.55 -1.10
N LYS A 32 -24.46 -8.02 -0.82
CA LYS A 32 -24.70 -9.33 -0.15
C LYS A 32 -24.16 -10.52 -0.96
N MET A 33 -24.32 -10.49 -2.27
CA MET A 33 -23.78 -11.51 -3.19
C MET A 33 -22.45 -11.03 -3.76
N SER A 34 -21.40 -10.97 -2.94
CA SER A 34 -20.09 -10.52 -3.42
C SER A 34 -18.94 -11.27 -2.76
N ILE A 35 -17.81 -11.32 -3.45
CA ILE A 35 -16.57 -11.86 -2.90
C ILE A 35 -16.11 -11.08 -1.65
N HIS A 36 -16.38 -9.78 -1.59
CA HIS A 36 -16.08 -8.93 -0.44
C HIS A 36 -16.84 -9.41 0.80
N HIS A 37 -18.11 -9.77 0.65
CA HIS A 37 -18.89 -10.34 1.75
C HIS A 37 -18.31 -11.68 2.19
N MET A 38 -18.02 -12.56 1.23
CA MET A 38 -17.48 -13.88 1.50
C MET A 38 -16.12 -13.82 2.23
N LEU A 39 -15.19 -12.99 1.74
CA LEU A 39 -13.87 -12.81 2.34
C LEU A 39 -13.93 -12.11 3.69
N THR A 40 -14.83 -11.13 3.85
CA THR A 40 -15.11 -10.49 5.16
C THR A 40 -15.62 -11.50 6.17
N HIS A 41 -16.62 -12.30 5.79
CA HIS A 41 -17.17 -13.36 6.64
C HIS A 41 -16.10 -14.39 7.00
N MET A 42 -15.28 -14.81 6.02
CA MET A 42 -14.18 -15.73 6.23
C MET A 42 -13.17 -15.18 7.23
N PHE A 43 -12.70 -13.94 7.04
CA PHE A 43 -11.78 -13.29 7.96
C PHE A 43 -12.33 -13.25 9.39
N PHE A 44 -13.55 -12.72 9.59
CA PHE A 44 -14.14 -12.60 10.91
C PHE A 44 -14.35 -13.96 11.58
N SER A 45 -14.88 -14.94 10.84
CA SER A 45 -15.05 -16.31 11.36
C SER A 45 -13.74 -16.91 11.85
N ARG A 46 -12.63 -16.66 11.13
CA ARG A 46 -11.30 -17.20 11.44
C ARG A 46 -10.64 -16.54 12.64
N VAL A 47 -11.05 -15.32 12.99
CA VAL A 47 -10.60 -14.64 14.21
C VAL A 47 -11.57 -14.79 15.39
N GLY A 48 -12.58 -15.64 15.26
CA GLY A 48 -13.55 -15.94 16.31
C GLY A 48 -14.64 -14.88 16.49
N LEU A 49 -14.99 -14.17 15.40
CA LEU A 49 -16.07 -13.19 15.36
C LEU A 49 -17.19 -13.65 14.43
N LYS A 50 -18.44 -13.59 14.90
CA LYS A 50 -19.62 -13.81 14.06
C LYS A 50 -20.02 -12.52 13.36
N ALA A 51 -19.74 -12.42 12.07
CA ALA A 51 -20.16 -11.28 11.24
C ALA A 51 -21.40 -11.63 10.40
N SER A 52 -22.43 -10.79 10.44
CA SER A 52 -23.70 -11.08 9.75
C SER A 52 -24.39 -9.82 9.23
N LEU A 53 -25.10 -9.95 8.11
CA LEU A 53 -26.04 -8.93 7.61
C LEU A 53 -27.34 -8.90 8.44
N GLU A 54 -27.67 -10.00 9.10
CA GLU A 54 -28.82 -10.10 9.99
C GLU A 54 -28.40 -9.68 11.39
N LYS A 55 -29.21 -8.83 12.04
CA LYS A 55 -28.95 -8.38 13.41
C LYS A 55 -29.44 -9.46 14.38
N GLY A 56 -28.65 -9.72 15.43
CA GLY A 56 -28.99 -10.67 16.48
C GLY A 56 -28.11 -10.48 17.71
N GLU A 57 -28.55 -10.97 18.87
CA GLU A 57 -27.78 -10.89 20.12
C GLU A 57 -26.47 -11.68 20.06
N ASP A 58 -26.38 -12.67 19.16
CA ASP A 58 -25.19 -13.51 18.96
C ASP A 58 -24.25 -12.99 17.86
N VAL A 59 -24.53 -11.82 17.28
CA VAL A 59 -23.74 -11.21 16.19
C VAL A 59 -22.71 -10.26 16.78
N ASP A 60 -21.44 -10.54 16.50
CA ASP A 60 -20.33 -9.72 16.97
C ASP A 60 -20.08 -8.50 16.09
N VAL A 61 -20.21 -8.65 14.77
CA VAL A 61 -19.94 -7.58 13.79
C VAL A 61 -21.13 -7.44 12.85
N ASN A 62 -21.72 -6.25 12.80
CA ASN A 62 -22.85 -5.97 11.93
C ASN A 62 -22.34 -5.69 10.52
N LEU A 63 -22.70 -6.50 9.54
CA LEU A 63 -22.38 -6.20 8.15
C LEU A 63 -23.45 -5.29 7.56
N GLU A 64 -23.03 -4.26 6.83
CA GLU A 64 -23.94 -3.32 6.17
C GLU A 64 -23.60 -3.17 4.69
N VAL A 65 -24.62 -3.16 3.83
CA VAL A 65 -24.45 -2.99 2.39
C VAL A 65 -24.43 -1.51 2.05
N VAL A 66 -23.28 -1.03 1.55
CA VAL A 66 -23.09 0.37 1.17
C VAL A 66 -22.46 0.45 -0.23
N PRO A 67 -22.93 1.33 -1.13
CA PRO A 67 -22.27 1.54 -2.41
C PRO A 67 -20.80 1.96 -2.22
N PRO A 68 -19.83 1.38 -2.95
CA PRO A 68 -18.39 1.64 -2.79
C PRO A 68 -18.03 3.12 -2.66
N VAL A 69 -18.57 3.97 -3.54
CA VAL A 69 -18.28 5.40 -3.59
C VAL A 69 -18.68 6.16 -2.32
N LYS A 70 -19.63 5.64 -1.55
CA LYS A 70 -20.09 6.23 -0.28
C LYS A 70 -19.36 5.67 0.94
N MET A 71 -18.67 4.53 0.83
CA MET A 71 -18.05 3.89 2.00
C MET A 71 -17.08 4.80 2.77
N PRO A 72 -16.19 5.58 2.12
CA PRO A 72 -15.32 6.52 2.84
C PRO A 72 -16.10 7.60 3.59
N GLU A 73 -17.23 8.07 3.03
CA GLU A 73 -18.11 9.06 3.67
C GLU A 73 -18.80 8.47 4.90
N PHE A 74 -19.32 7.25 4.81
CA PHE A 74 -19.93 6.56 5.95
C PHE A 74 -18.92 6.22 7.05
N LEU A 75 -17.64 6.03 6.71
CA LEU A 75 -16.58 5.81 7.68
C LEU A 75 -16.14 7.09 8.38
N LYS A 76 -16.20 8.22 7.68
CA LYS A 76 -15.79 9.53 8.18
C LYS A 76 -16.65 9.96 9.37
N ASP A 77 -16.00 10.34 10.47
CA ASP A 77 -16.62 10.88 11.69
C ASP A 77 -17.71 9.99 12.32
N ASN A 78 -17.74 8.69 11.98
CA ASN A 78 -18.74 7.75 12.48
C ASN A 78 -18.09 6.60 13.27
N PRO A 79 -18.04 6.68 14.61
CA PRO A 79 -17.41 5.65 15.44
C PRO A 79 -18.17 4.32 15.45
N ALA A 80 -19.43 4.29 14.99
CA ALA A 80 -20.19 3.04 14.85
C ALA A 80 -19.68 2.19 13.69
N ASN A 81 -19.00 2.79 12.71
CA ASN A 81 -18.42 2.08 11.57
C ASN A 81 -16.95 1.75 11.82
N CYS A 82 -16.62 0.45 11.87
CA CYS A 82 -15.27 -0.01 12.18
C CYS A 82 -14.38 -0.23 10.95
N GLY A 83 -14.94 -0.27 9.75
CA GLY A 83 -14.16 -0.45 8.53
C GLY A 83 -15.01 -0.89 7.35
N PHE A 84 -14.35 -1.23 6.25
CA PHE A 84 -15.02 -1.79 5.09
C PHE A 84 -14.08 -2.66 4.25
N MET A 85 -14.66 -3.54 3.44
CA MET A 85 -13.95 -4.29 2.41
C MET A 85 -14.54 -3.96 1.04
N VAL A 86 -13.70 -3.49 0.12
CA VAL A 86 -14.15 -2.98 -1.19
C VAL A 86 -13.10 -3.19 -2.26
N ALA A 87 -13.49 -3.04 -3.52
CA ALA A 87 -12.56 -3.02 -4.63
C ALA A 87 -11.69 -1.74 -4.59
N GLU A 88 -10.43 -1.88 -4.98
CA GLU A 88 -9.54 -0.73 -5.21
C GLU A 88 -10.01 0.09 -6.44
N PRO A 89 -9.75 1.41 -6.50
CA PRO A 89 -8.88 2.21 -5.61
C PRO A 89 -9.56 2.83 -4.38
N ILE A 90 -10.81 2.44 -4.06
CA ILE A 90 -11.63 3.13 -3.04
C ILE A 90 -10.99 3.06 -1.65
N GLY A 91 -10.45 1.90 -1.25
CA GLY A 91 -9.82 1.75 0.06
C GLY A 91 -8.47 2.47 0.14
N SER A 92 -7.61 2.35 -0.88
CA SER A 92 -6.35 3.10 -0.93
C SER A 92 -6.56 4.62 -0.90
N LYS A 93 -7.63 5.10 -1.53
CA LYS A 93 -8.04 6.51 -1.42
C LYS A 93 -8.44 6.90 0.01
N ALA A 94 -9.22 6.07 0.70
CA ALA A 94 -9.60 6.32 2.10
C ALA A 94 -8.39 6.35 3.03
N VAL A 95 -7.40 5.47 2.78
CA VAL A 95 -6.12 5.47 3.50
C VAL A 95 -5.32 6.74 3.21
N ALA A 96 -5.20 7.14 1.93
CA ALA A 96 -4.50 8.37 1.55
C ALA A 96 -5.17 9.64 2.13
N ALA A 97 -6.47 9.60 2.37
CA ALA A 97 -7.23 10.67 3.01
C ALA A 97 -7.15 10.65 4.56
N GLY A 98 -6.44 9.70 5.16
CA GLY A 98 -6.33 9.57 6.62
C GLY A 98 -7.60 9.09 7.32
N LEU A 99 -8.57 8.55 6.58
CA LEU A 99 -9.85 8.06 7.12
C LEU A 99 -9.76 6.61 7.61
N ALA A 100 -8.78 5.86 7.11
CA ALA A 100 -8.65 4.44 7.39
C ALA A 100 -7.19 3.99 7.41
N HIS A 101 -6.95 2.87 8.10
CA HIS A 101 -5.71 2.09 8.00
C HIS A 101 -5.97 0.86 7.13
N ARG A 102 -5.04 0.54 6.23
CA ARG A 102 -5.06 -0.74 5.51
C ARG A 102 -4.81 -1.87 6.50
N GLN A 103 -5.76 -2.80 6.65
CA GLN A 103 -5.55 -4.01 7.44
C GLN A 103 -4.85 -5.07 6.60
N PHE A 104 -5.39 -5.37 5.42
CA PHE A 104 -4.81 -6.32 4.47
C PHE A 104 -5.39 -6.17 3.06
N LEU A 105 -4.73 -6.80 2.07
CA LEU A 105 -5.26 -7.00 0.73
C LEU A 105 -5.90 -8.38 0.62
N SER A 106 -6.96 -8.51 -0.17
CA SER A 106 -7.69 -9.78 -0.30
C SER A 106 -6.84 -10.94 -0.80
N SER A 107 -5.81 -10.65 -1.59
CA SER A 107 -4.81 -11.61 -2.08
C SER A 107 -4.02 -12.30 -0.97
N GLU A 108 -3.96 -11.72 0.23
CA GLU A 108 -3.30 -12.31 1.39
C GLU A 108 -4.15 -13.42 2.03
N LEU A 109 -5.47 -13.37 1.86
CA LEU A 109 -6.39 -14.45 2.23
C LEU A 109 -6.57 -15.44 1.08
N TRP A 110 -6.70 -14.93 -0.14
CA TRP A 110 -6.87 -15.74 -1.33
C TRP A 110 -6.15 -15.12 -2.51
N LYS A 111 -4.93 -15.61 -2.77
CA LYS A 111 -4.12 -15.16 -3.91
C LYS A 111 -4.79 -15.52 -5.23
N ASP A 112 -4.82 -14.57 -6.13
CA ASP A 112 -5.39 -14.63 -7.48
C ASP A 112 -6.89 -14.94 -7.54
N HIS A 113 -7.63 -14.61 -6.48
CA HIS A 113 -9.09 -14.83 -6.43
C HIS A 113 -9.84 -14.03 -7.51
N PRO A 114 -10.93 -14.60 -8.09
CA PRO A 114 -11.82 -13.85 -8.96
C PRO A 114 -12.68 -12.88 -8.14
N CYS A 115 -13.07 -11.77 -8.75
CA CYS A 115 -13.93 -10.76 -8.13
C CYS A 115 -15.01 -10.31 -9.09
N CYS A 116 -14.61 -9.67 -10.19
CA CYS A 116 -15.49 -9.29 -11.29
C CYS A 116 -15.32 -10.27 -12.45
N VAL A 117 -16.41 -10.52 -13.16
CA VAL A 117 -16.43 -11.31 -14.40
C VAL A 117 -17.07 -10.49 -15.51
N VAL A 118 -16.67 -10.77 -16.74
CA VAL A 118 -17.42 -10.33 -17.91
C VAL A 118 -18.51 -11.36 -18.16
N ALA A 119 -19.75 -10.89 -18.27
CA ALA A 119 -20.90 -11.70 -18.66
C ALA A 119 -21.49 -11.14 -19.95
N VAL A 120 -21.75 -12.04 -20.91
CA VAL A 120 -22.39 -11.72 -22.18
C VAL A 120 -23.69 -12.50 -22.24
N ARG A 121 -24.77 -11.87 -22.74
CA ARG A 121 -26.05 -12.56 -22.90
C ARG A 121 -25.93 -13.67 -23.94
N GLU A 122 -26.52 -14.82 -23.66
CA GLU A 122 -26.48 -16.00 -24.55
C GLU A 122 -26.94 -15.66 -25.97
N GLU A 123 -28.00 -14.87 -26.12
CA GLU A 123 -28.50 -14.40 -27.43
C GLU A 123 -27.46 -13.62 -28.26
N VAL A 124 -26.54 -12.90 -27.59
CA VAL A 124 -25.48 -12.14 -28.26
C VAL A 124 -24.36 -13.08 -28.68
N ILE A 125 -24.02 -14.07 -27.84
CA ILE A 125 -23.03 -15.10 -28.15
C ILE A 125 -23.48 -15.93 -29.37
N GLU A 126 -24.75 -16.31 -29.42
CA GLU A 126 -25.30 -17.11 -30.53
C GLU A 126 -25.38 -16.33 -31.84
N ARG A 127 -25.81 -15.06 -31.79
CA ARG A 127 -25.99 -14.24 -33.00
C ARG A 127 -24.70 -13.63 -33.53
N HIS A 128 -23.76 -13.31 -32.63
CA HIS A 128 -22.56 -12.55 -32.96
C HIS A 128 -21.29 -13.15 -32.32
N PRO A 129 -21.00 -14.45 -32.53
CA PRO A 129 -19.86 -15.12 -31.87
C PRO A 129 -18.51 -14.49 -32.26
N GLU A 130 -18.36 -14.01 -33.49
CA GLU A 130 -17.12 -13.35 -33.94
C GLU A 130 -16.87 -12.02 -33.22
N ALA A 131 -17.92 -11.21 -33.01
CA ALA A 131 -17.81 -9.96 -32.27
C ALA A 131 -17.52 -10.20 -30.77
N VAL A 132 -18.08 -11.27 -30.19
CA VAL A 132 -17.74 -11.69 -28.83
C VAL A 132 -16.28 -12.13 -28.75
N GLN A 133 -15.78 -12.88 -29.73
CA GLN A 133 -14.37 -13.24 -29.78
C GLN A 133 -13.46 -12.01 -29.85
N GLU A 134 -13.72 -11.09 -30.78
CA GLU A 134 -12.95 -9.85 -30.92
C GLU A 134 -12.95 -9.02 -29.63
N PHE A 135 -14.10 -8.90 -28.97
CA PHE A 135 -14.20 -8.23 -27.68
C PHE A 135 -13.34 -8.90 -26.60
N VAL A 136 -13.35 -10.23 -26.53
CA VAL A 136 -12.54 -10.99 -25.56
C VAL A 136 -11.05 -10.84 -25.87
N ASP A 137 -10.65 -10.86 -27.14
CA ASP A 137 -9.25 -10.65 -27.56
C ASP A 137 -8.76 -9.26 -27.12
N LEU A 138 -9.55 -8.21 -27.41
CA LEU A 138 -9.23 -6.83 -27.00
C LEU A 138 -9.20 -6.67 -25.48
N LEU A 139 -10.06 -7.38 -24.75
CA LEU A 139 -10.08 -7.36 -23.29
C LEU A 139 -8.79 -7.94 -22.70
N VAL A 140 -8.33 -9.08 -23.25
CA VAL A 140 -7.07 -9.70 -22.84
C VAL A 140 -5.88 -8.80 -23.18
N GLU A 141 -5.86 -8.21 -24.39
CA GLU A 141 -4.82 -7.25 -24.78
C GLU A 141 -4.78 -6.03 -23.83
N ALA A 142 -5.93 -5.45 -23.50
CA ALA A 142 -6.03 -4.37 -22.53
C ALA A 142 -5.53 -4.80 -21.15
N GLY A 143 -5.85 -6.03 -20.73
CA GLY A 143 -5.36 -6.62 -19.49
C GLY A 143 -3.83 -6.73 -19.42
N GLN A 144 -3.21 -7.17 -20.52
CA GLN A 144 -1.75 -7.22 -20.67
C GLN A 144 -1.11 -5.83 -20.72
N LEU A 145 -1.78 -4.84 -21.34
CA LEU A 145 -1.32 -3.45 -21.36
C LEU A 145 -1.22 -2.89 -19.94
N VAL A 146 -2.20 -3.14 -19.07
CA VAL A 146 -2.18 -2.69 -17.67
C VAL A 146 -0.95 -3.24 -16.93
N ALA A 147 -0.55 -4.49 -17.20
CA ALA A 147 0.63 -5.08 -16.59
C ALA A 147 1.94 -4.47 -17.11
N ARG A 148 2.00 -4.09 -18.40
CA ARG A 148 3.19 -3.55 -19.06
C ARG A 148 3.40 -2.06 -18.84
N ASP A 149 2.32 -1.29 -18.76
CA ASP A 149 2.33 0.17 -18.67
C ASP A 149 1.31 0.66 -17.64
N LYS A 150 1.70 0.52 -16.37
CA LYS A 150 0.88 0.91 -15.21
C LYS A 150 0.61 2.41 -15.16
N GLN A 151 1.54 3.23 -15.66
CA GLN A 151 1.39 4.68 -15.71
C GLN A 151 0.27 5.07 -16.66
N ARG A 152 0.33 4.61 -17.91
CA ARG A 152 -0.74 4.86 -18.89
C ARG A 152 -2.07 4.27 -18.44
N ALA A 153 -2.06 3.07 -17.85
CA ALA A 153 -3.26 2.47 -17.30
C ALA A 153 -3.89 3.31 -16.18
N ALA A 154 -3.07 3.87 -15.29
CA ALA A 154 -3.54 4.78 -14.26
C ALA A 154 -4.14 6.07 -14.84
N GLU A 155 -3.50 6.68 -15.85
CA GLU A 155 -4.04 7.86 -16.52
C GLU A 155 -5.39 7.60 -17.20
N VAL A 156 -5.51 6.49 -17.94
CA VAL A 156 -6.77 6.05 -18.55
C VAL A 156 -7.83 5.80 -17.47
N GLY A 157 -7.47 5.07 -16.41
CA GLY A 157 -8.35 4.73 -15.32
C GLY A 157 -8.88 5.95 -14.58
N VAL A 158 -8.04 6.95 -14.28
CA VAL A 158 -8.47 8.20 -13.65
C VAL A 158 -9.42 8.98 -14.55
N ARG A 159 -9.09 9.15 -15.84
CA ARG A 159 -9.99 9.83 -16.79
C ARG A 159 -11.35 9.16 -16.90
N PHE A 160 -11.41 7.84 -16.78
CA PHE A 160 -12.66 7.09 -16.86
C PHE A 160 -13.45 7.09 -15.55
N LEU A 161 -12.79 6.85 -14.42
CA LEU A 161 -13.43 6.71 -13.11
C LEU A 161 -13.80 8.05 -12.50
N ASP A 162 -13.03 9.10 -12.78
CA ASP A 162 -13.22 10.43 -12.24
C ASP A 162 -13.08 11.53 -13.33
N PRO A 163 -13.91 11.48 -14.39
CA PRO A 163 -13.77 12.37 -15.55
C PRO A 163 -13.91 13.86 -15.18
N ASN A 164 -14.63 14.15 -14.10
CA ASN A 164 -14.90 15.52 -13.64
C ASN A 164 -14.11 15.89 -12.37
N GLY A 165 -13.24 15.01 -11.86
CA GLY A 165 -12.50 15.23 -10.62
C GLY A 165 -13.36 15.25 -9.34
N ALA A 166 -14.63 14.85 -9.42
CA ALA A 166 -15.56 14.86 -8.29
C ALA A 166 -15.19 13.83 -7.21
N LEU A 167 -14.52 12.74 -7.60
CA LEU A 167 -13.97 11.79 -6.65
C LEU A 167 -12.62 12.26 -6.11
N GLY A 168 -11.91 13.19 -6.75
CA GLY A 168 -10.55 13.56 -6.37
C GLY A 168 -9.56 12.40 -6.50
N LEU A 169 -9.81 11.47 -7.43
CA LEU A 169 -8.91 10.33 -7.67
C LEU A 169 -7.68 10.82 -8.43
N LYS A 170 -6.48 10.59 -7.85
CA LYS A 170 -5.21 11.00 -8.45
C LYS A 170 -4.53 9.85 -9.17
N VAL A 171 -3.79 10.16 -10.25
CA VAL A 171 -3.06 9.16 -11.05
C VAL A 171 -2.04 8.42 -10.20
N GLU A 172 -1.37 9.10 -9.28
CA GLU A 172 -0.36 8.50 -8.39
C GLU A 172 -0.96 7.45 -7.45
N VAL A 173 -2.20 7.65 -7.00
CA VAL A 173 -2.90 6.67 -6.14
C VAL A 173 -3.22 5.42 -6.95
N LEU A 174 -3.78 5.58 -8.15
CA LEU A 174 -4.12 4.43 -8.99
C LEU A 174 -2.86 3.71 -9.51
N HIS A 175 -1.80 4.45 -9.84
CA HIS A 175 -0.50 3.87 -10.20
C HIS A 175 0.07 3.01 -9.06
N LYS A 176 0.00 3.49 -7.81
CA LYS A 176 0.41 2.71 -6.63
C LYS A 176 -0.40 1.44 -6.48
N VAL A 177 -1.73 1.52 -6.63
CA VAL A 177 -2.63 0.36 -6.59
C VAL A 177 -2.26 -0.69 -7.65
N LEU A 178 -2.00 -0.26 -8.90
CA LEU A 178 -1.59 -1.14 -10.00
C LEU A 178 -0.16 -1.67 -9.84
N SER A 179 0.66 -1.01 -9.02
CA SER A 179 2.04 -1.39 -8.76
C SER A 179 2.22 -2.30 -7.55
N ASP A 180 1.24 -2.40 -6.66
CA ASP A 180 1.30 -3.28 -5.49
C ASP A 180 1.42 -4.75 -5.95
N PRO A 181 2.49 -5.48 -5.57
CA PRO A 181 2.68 -6.89 -5.97
C PRO A 181 1.56 -7.83 -5.52
N LEU A 182 0.85 -7.46 -4.45
CA LEU A 182 -0.31 -8.18 -3.92
C LEU A 182 -1.63 -7.55 -4.41
N GLY A 183 -1.56 -6.48 -5.20
CA GLY A 183 -2.71 -5.74 -5.73
C GLY A 183 -3.35 -6.39 -6.95
N ILE A 184 -4.05 -5.55 -7.73
CA ILE A 184 -4.84 -5.98 -8.88
C ILE A 184 -3.93 -6.63 -9.95
N THR A 185 -4.35 -7.80 -10.44
CA THR A 185 -3.75 -8.45 -11.61
C THR A 185 -4.77 -8.62 -12.74
N THR A 186 -4.36 -8.33 -13.97
CA THR A 186 -5.22 -8.32 -15.17
C THR A 186 -4.59 -9.01 -16.38
N ASP A 187 -3.54 -9.79 -16.20
CA ASP A 187 -2.74 -10.34 -17.30
C ASP A 187 -3.48 -11.33 -18.19
N ASP A 188 -3.96 -12.46 -17.65
CA ASP A 188 -4.61 -13.51 -18.45
C ASP A 188 -6.13 -13.39 -18.51
N LEU A 189 -6.74 -12.75 -17.52
CA LEU A 189 -8.20 -12.64 -17.32
C LEU A 189 -8.99 -13.96 -17.50
N TYR A 190 -8.30 -15.11 -17.44
CA TYR A 190 -8.88 -16.39 -17.78
C TYR A 190 -9.85 -16.84 -16.67
N PRO A 191 -11.10 -17.24 -16.99
CA PRO A 191 -12.07 -17.64 -15.99
C PRO A 191 -11.72 -19.00 -15.38
N SER A 192 -11.60 -19.05 -14.05
CA SER A 192 -11.31 -20.27 -13.31
C SER A 192 -12.60 -20.88 -12.77
N ILE A 193 -13.05 -21.99 -13.37
CA ILE A 193 -14.24 -22.73 -12.92
C ILE A 193 -14.04 -23.23 -11.48
N GLU A 194 -12.83 -23.68 -11.13
CA GLU A 194 -12.51 -24.16 -9.79
C GLU A 194 -12.68 -23.05 -8.74
N ASP A 195 -12.23 -21.82 -9.04
CA ASP A 195 -12.37 -20.70 -8.11
C ASP A 195 -13.81 -20.25 -7.97
N LEU A 196 -14.57 -20.27 -9.07
CA LEU A 196 -16.01 -19.99 -9.03
C LEU A 196 -16.76 -21.06 -8.23
N ASP A 197 -16.37 -22.33 -8.34
CA ASP A 197 -16.94 -23.41 -7.52
C ASP A 197 -16.65 -23.16 -6.05
N ARG A 198 -15.40 -22.86 -5.72
CA ARG A 198 -14.99 -22.55 -4.35
C ARG A 198 -15.80 -21.39 -3.74
N ILE A 199 -16.11 -20.35 -4.51
CA ILE A 199 -17.00 -19.26 -4.08
C ILE A 199 -18.41 -19.79 -3.76
N GLN A 200 -19.06 -20.50 -4.69
CA GLN A 200 -20.43 -20.96 -4.46
C GLN A 200 -20.52 -21.99 -3.32
N GLN A 201 -19.53 -22.89 -3.20
CA GLN A 201 -19.47 -23.87 -2.10
C GLN A 201 -19.35 -23.17 -0.75
N TYR A 202 -18.51 -22.15 -0.64
CA TYR A 202 -18.37 -21.39 0.59
C TYR A 202 -19.64 -20.59 0.90
N MET A 203 -20.15 -19.82 -0.07
CA MET A 203 -21.32 -18.96 0.14
C MET A 203 -22.57 -19.77 0.49
N VAL A 204 -22.81 -20.90 -0.19
CA VAL A 204 -23.97 -21.75 0.11
C VAL A 204 -23.73 -22.56 1.39
N GLY A 205 -22.59 -23.25 1.50
CA GLY A 205 -22.34 -24.21 2.58
C GLY A 205 -21.97 -23.60 3.93
N ARG A 206 -21.30 -22.43 3.95
CA ARG A 206 -20.88 -21.76 5.19
C ARG A 206 -21.74 -20.55 5.53
N MET A 207 -22.17 -19.78 4.54
CA MET A 207 -22.95 -18.56 4.78
C MET A 207 -24.46 -18.77 4.60
N GLY A 208 -24.91 -19.89 4.01
CA GLY A 208 -26.32 -20.14 3.73
C GLY A 208 -26.90 -19.21 2.66
N ILE A 209 -26.05 -18.65 1.78
CA ILE A 209 -26.44 -17.62 0.81
C ILE A 209 -26.35 -18.19 -0.61
N GLY A 210 -27.42 -17.99 -1.38
CA GLY A 210 -27.46 -18.35 -2.80
C GLY A 210 -27.82 -19.82 -3.03
N LYS A 211 -27.48 -20.32 -4.22
CA LYS A 211 -27.71 -21.70 -4.65
C LYS A 211 -26.55 -22.14 -5.54
N ILE A 212 -26.18 -23.41 -5.47
CA ILE A 212 -25.17 -24.00 -6.36
C ILE A 212 -25.71 -24.00 -7.80
N ILE A 213 -24.89 -23.58 -8.75
CA ILE A 213 -25.21 -23.59 -10.18
C ILE A 213 -24.26 -24.52 -10.94
N ASP A 214 -24.69 -24.94 -12.13
CA ASP A 214 -23.84 -25.69 -13.06
C ASP A 214 -22.85 -24.75 -13.76
N LEU A 215 -21.63 -24.71 -13.23
CA LEU A 215 -20.57 -23.86 -13.76
C LEU A 215 -20.09 -24.27 -15.15
N SER A 216 -20.27 -25.54 -15.53
CA SER A 216 -19.91 -26.00 -16.89
C SER A 216 -20.82 -25.39 -17.97
N ARG A 217 -22.04 -25.02 -17.58
CA ARG A 217 -22.99 -24.30 -18.44
C ARG A 217 -22.88 -22.79 -18.30
N PHE A 218 -22.49 -22.30 -17.13
CA PHE A 218 -22.39 -20.86 -16.86
C PHE A 218 -21.12 -20.23 -17.42
N VAL A 219 -20.01 -20.98 -17.47
CA VAL A 219 -18.69 -20.48 -17.88
C VAL A 219 -18.35 -21.00 -19.27
N ASP A 220 -18.43 -20.13 -20.27
CA ASP A 220 -18.00 -20.45 -21.63
C ASP A 220 -16.51 -20.08 -21.83
N THR A 221 -15.64 -21.09 -21.83
CA THR A 221 -14.20 -20.86 -22.02
C THR A 221 -13.77 -20.78 -23.47
N ARG A 222 -14.65 -21.07 -24.46
CA ARG A 222 -14.26 -21.19 -25.87
C ARG A 222 -13.57 -19.94 -26.41
N PHE A 223 -14.02 -18.77 -25.96
CA PHE A 223 -13.47 -17.47 -26.36
C PHE A 223 -12.14 -17.19 -25.64
N ALA A 224 -12.08 -17.46 -24.33
CA ALA A 224 -10.88 -17.26 -23.52
C ALA A 224 -9.74 -18.23 -23.91
N ASP A 225 -10.07 -19.47 -24.29
CA ASP A 225 -9.12 -20.47 -24.76
C ASP A 225 -8.39 -20.01 -26.04
N LYS A 226 -9.08 -19.24 -26.90
CA LYS A 226 -8.49 -18.65 -28.12
C LYS A 226 -7.71 -17.37 -27.82
N ALA A 227 -8.22 -16.51 -26.95
CA ALA A 227 -7.60 -15.23 -26.60
C ALA A 227 -6.31 -15.40 -25.76
N CYS A 228 -6.20 -16.50 -25.01
CA CYS A 228 -5.08 -16.79 -24.12
C CYS A 228 -4.34 -18.09 -24.50
N PRO A 229 -3.72 -18.17 -25.70
CA PRO A 229 -3.08 -19.40 -26.17
C PRO A 229 -1.79 -19.68 -25.38
N GLY A 230 -1.72 -20.85 -24.70
CA GLY A 230 -0.45 -21.39 -24.19
C GLY A 230 0.16 -20.72 -22.95
N GLY A 231 -0.59 -19.89 -22.21
CA GLY A 231 -0.14 -19.37 -20.91
C GLY A 231 -0.26 -20.43 -19.81
N ALA A 232 0.72 -20.51 -18.90
CA ALA A 232 0.55 -21.26 -17.66
C ALA A 232 -0.62 -20.64 -16.88
N ARG A 233 -1.76 -21.33 -16.83
CA ARG A 233 -2.95 -20.87 -16.11
C ARG A 233 -2.56 -20.67 -14.64
N LYS A 234 -2.64 -19.44 -14.14
CA LYS A 234 -2.31 -19.16 -12.74
C LYS A 234 -3.29 -19.88 -11.83
N SER A 235 -2.78 -20.83 -11.05
CA SER A 235 -3.53 -21.43 -9.95
C SER A 235 -3.72 -20.40 -8.85
N SER A 236 -4.95 -20.21 -8.40
CA SER A 236 -5.21 -19.38 -7.23
C SER A 236 -4.65 -20.05 -5.97
N GLY A 237 -4.16 -19.24 -5.03
CA GLY A 237 -3.66 -19.70 -3.74
C GLY A 237 -4.70 -19.39 -2.66
N PHE A 238 -5.63 -20.31 -2.43
CA PHE A 238 -6.63 -20.14 -1.37
C PHE A 238 -6.07 -20.53 -0.01
N THR A 239 -5.92 -19.56 0.88
CA THR A 239 -5.34 -19.75 2.22
C THR A 239 -6.42 -19.64 3.27
N ASP A 240 -7.13 -20.74 3.52
CA ASP A 240 -8.16 -20.80 4.56
C ASP A 240 -7.56 -21.19 5.93
N SER A 241 -6.65 -20.35 6.43
CA SER A 241 -5.93 -20.57 7.70
C SER A 241 -6.34 -19.57 8.78
N ALA A 242 -6.66 -20.08 9.97
CA ALA A 242 -6.89 -19.25 11.14
C ALA A 242 -5.63 -18.47 11.57
N SER A 243 -4.44 -19.06 11.40
CA SER A 243 -3.18 -18.39 11.74
C SER A 243 -2.96 -17.14 10.89
N VAL A 244 -3.26 -17.22 9.59
CA VAL A 244 -3.15 -16.07 8.67
C VAL A 244 -4.15 -14.99 9.07
N ALA A 245 -5.41 -15.33 9.33
CA ALA A 245 -6.39 -14.33 9.73
C ALA A 245 -6.02 -13.65 11.07
N VAL A 246 -5.49 -14.39 12.04
CA VAL A 246 -5.00 -13.84 13.32
C VAL A 246 -3.79 -12.93 13.10
N GLU A 247 -2.83 -13.32 12.26
CA GLU A 247 -1.71 -12.46 11.89
C GLU A 247 -2.20 -11.17 11.21
N LEU A 248 -3.12 -11.29 10.24
CA LEU A 248 -3.72 -10.17 9.56
C LEU A 248 -4.49 -9.26 10.53
N LEU A 249 -5.13 -9.79 11.58
CA LEU A 249 -5.79 -9.02 12.62
C LEU A 249 -4.78 -8.26 13.49
N GLN A 250 -3.71 -8.92 13.94
CA GLN A 250 -2.73 -8.31 14.83
C GLN A 250 -1.92 -7.19 14.16
N ARG A 251 -1.90 -7.14 12.82
CA ARG A 251 -1.28 -6.06 12.05
C ARG A 251 -1.86 -4.70 12.46
N GLY A 252 -0.99 -3.79 12.89
CA GLY A 252 -1.35 -2.42 13.27
C GLY A 252 -1.83 -2.24 14.71
N GLY A 253 -1.79 -3.30 15.52
CA GLY A 253 -2.24 -3.26 16.90
C GLY A 253 -1.17 -3.58 17.96
N VAL A 254 -0.11 -4.27 17.59
CA VAL A 254 1.13 -4.34 18.37
C VAL A 254 2.15 -3.44 17.67
N GLY A 255 3.00 -2.76 18.42
CA GLY A 255 4.28 -2.21 17.93
C GLY A 255 5.26 -3.28 17.41
N THR A 256 4.77 -4.41 16.91
CA THR A 256 5.52 -5.51 16.31
C THR A 256 4.69 -6.03 15.12
N GLY A 257 5.12 -5.75 13.90
CA GLY A 257 4.39 -6.10 12.67
C GLY A 257 4.45 -5.03 11.58
N ALA A 258 5.04 -3.87 11.88
CA ALA A 258 5.55 -2.94 10.87
C ALA A 258 6.77 -3.51 10.12
N ALA A 259 7.50 -4.47 10.69
CA ALA A 259 8.64 -5.14 10.04
C ALA A 259 8.29 -5.64 8.62
N SER A 260 7.65 -6.79 8.45
CA SER A 260 7.67 -7.46 7.13
C SER A 260 7.09 -6.65 5.95
N LYS A 261 6.08 -5.78 6.17
CA LYS A 261 5.51 -4.92 5.11
C LYS A 261 6.07 -3.48 5.04
N SER A 262 6.65 -2.94 6.11
CA SER A 262 7.41 -1.67 6.01
C SER A 262 8.83 -1.92 5.53
N LEU A 263 9.44 -3.07 5.82
CA LEU A 263 10.77 -3.46 5.32
C LEU A 263 10.76 -3.63 3.78
N LEU A 264 9.70 -4.20 3.19
CA LEU A 264 9.53 -4.25 1.73
C LEU A 264 9.41 -2.85 1.07
N ASN A 265 8.85 -1.86 1.77
CA ASN A 265 8.79 -0.46 1.32
C ASN A 265 10.09 0.32 1.64
N LYS A 266 11.02 -0.28 2.39
CA LYS A 266 12.34 0.25 2.74
C LYS A 266 13.46 -0.50 2.00
N GLU A 267 13.11 -1.48 1.16
CA GLU A 267 14.02 -2.09 0.23
C GLU A 267 14.29 -1.11 -0.92
N GLY A 268 15.56 -0.97 -1.30
CA GLY A 268 15.93 -0.02 -2.33
C GLY A 268 17.42 0.28 -2.37
N LYS A 269 17.76 1.31 -3.15
CA LYS A 269 19.13 1.82 -3.24
C LYS A 269 19.27 3.04 -2.34
N TYR A 270 20.28 3.01 -1.49
CA TYR A 270 20.56 4.08 -0.54
C TYR A 270 21.93 4.67 -0.80
N LEU A 271 22.02 6.00 -0.82
CA LEU A 271 23.28 6.70 -0.67
C LEU A 271 23.68 6.65 0.79
N THR A 272 24.86 6.10 1.08
CA THR A 272 25.38 5.96 2.44
C THR A 272 26.44 7.01 2.73
N PHE A 273 26.46 7.50 3.96
CA PHE A 273 27.43 8.48 4.44
C PHE A 273 27.71 8.30 5.92
N SER A 274 28.87 8.79 6.39
CA SER A 274 29.26 8.74 7.79
C SER A 274 29.00 10.06 8.51
N LEU A 275 28.63 9.96 9.79
CA LEU A 275 28.76 11.02 10.79
C LEU A 275 29.48 10.41 12.00
N GLY A 276 30.76 10.75 12.18
CA GLY A 276 31.61 10.09 13.18
C GLY A 276 31.79 8.61 12.85
N ASP A 277 31.57 7.75 13.84
CA ASP A 277 31.69 6.29 13.70
C ASP A 277 30.39 5.62 13.23
N GLN A 278 29.32 6.40 13.01
CA GLN A 278 28.02 5.90 12.57
C GLN A 278 27.83 6.09 11.07
N GLU A 279 27.19 5.10 10.44
CA GLU A 279 26.85 5.11 9.02
C GLU A 279 25.34 5.27 8.83
N PHE A 280 24.96 6.21 7.98
CA PHE A 280 23.57 6.58 7.68
C PHE A 280 23.27 6.33 6.22
N GLY A 281 22.00 6.10 5.90
CA GLY A 281 21.52 5.87 4.54
C GLY A 281 20.31 6.72 4.21
N VAL A 282 20.30 7.29 3.00
CA VAL A 282 19.15 8.05 2.45
C VAL A 282 18.78 7.45 1.10
N ASP A 283 17.48 7.32 0.84
CA ASP A 283 16.98 6.81 -0.44
C ASP A 283 17.60 7.62 -1.59
N ILE A 284 18.24 6.92 -2.53
CA ILE A 284 18.92 7.55 -3.65
C ILE A 284 17.98 8.42 -4.49
N LEU A 285 16.68 8.10 -4.52
CA LEU A 285 15.68 8.85 -5.25
C LEU A 285 15.43 10.25 -4.67
N ARG A 286 15.81 10.47 -3.40
CA ARG A 286 15.70 11.78 -2.73
C ARG A 286 16.93 12.66 -2.94
N ILE A 287 18.03 12.10 -3.44
CA ILE A 287 19.28 12.82 -3.67
C ILE A 287 19.23 13.53 -5.02
N LYS A 288 19.55 14.83 -5.03
CA LYS A 288 19.73 15.58 -6.28
C LYS A 288 21.18 15.67 -6.71
N GLU A 289 22.04 16.06 -5.79
CA GLU A 289 23.46 16.16 -6.06
C GLU A 289 24.26 16.09 -4.76
N ILE A 290 25.52 15.71 -4.90
CA ILE A 290 26.51 15.72 -3.83
C ILE A 290 27.56 16.74 -4.26
N ILE A 291 27.79 17.73 -3.42
CA ILE A 291 28.74 18.81 -3.71
C ILE A 291 29.80 18.88 -2.61
N GLY A 292 30.99 19.36 -2.97
CA GLY A 292 32.00 19.69 -1.97
C GLY A 292 31.51 20.78 -1.00
N LEU A 293 32.20 20.92 0.12
CA LEU A 293 31.90 22.02 1.04
C LEU A 293 32.06 23.36 0.34
N MET A 294 31.09 24.22 0.59
CA MET A 294 31.06 25.61 0.16
C MET A 294 30.98 26.50 1.39
N GLU A 295 31.30 27.78 1.23
CA GLU A 295 31.11 28.76 2.29
C GLU A 295 29.62 28.88 2.63
N ILE A 296 29.27 28.60 3.89
CA ILE A 296 27.90 28.69 4.39
C ILE A 296 27.73 30.05 5.07
N VAL A 297 26.83 30.87 4.53
CA VAL A 297 26.50 32.18 5.09
C VAL A 297 25.44 31.98 6.17
N GLY A 298 25.81 32.27 7.42
CA GLY A 298 24.92 32.15 8.57
C GLY A 298 23.71 33.08 8.47
N LEU A 299 22.55 32.58 8.88
CA LEU A 299 21.30 33.34 8.91
C LEU A 299 20.97 33.80 10.34
N PRO A 300 20.61 35.08 10.56
CA PRO A 300 20.09 35.52 11.85
C PRO A 300 18.79 34.77 12.20
N GLN A 301 18.63 34.37 13.47
CA GLN A 301 17.43 33.68 13.97
C GLN A 301 17.11 32.35 13.25
N ALA A 302 18.10 31.72 12.62
CA ALA A 302 17.93 30.39 12.05
C ALA A 302 17.60 29.35 13.13
N HIS A 303 16.84 28.32 12.74
CA HIS A 303 16.60 27.17 13.61
C HIS A 303 17.96 26.55 14.02
N PRO A 304 18.14 26.03 15.25
CA PRO A 304 19.42 25.49 15.73
C PRO A 304 20.09 24.44 14.83
N TYR A 305 19.31 23.72 14.03
CA TYR A 305 19.80 22.71 13.09
C TYR A 305 20.25 23.28 11.73
N ILE A 306 19.97 24.54 11.45
CA ILE A 306 20.32 25.22 10.20
C ILE A 306 21.60 26.02 10.40
N LYS A 307 22.65 25.64 9.67
CA LYS A 307 23.93 26.35 9.66
C LYS A 307 23.88 27.68 8.91
N GLY A 308 23.01 27.78 7.92
CA GLY A 308 22.86 28.97 7.09
C GLY A 308 22.40 28.60 5.68
N VAL A 309 22.88 29.35 4.69
CA VAL A 309 22.59 29.13 3.26
C VAL A 309 23.87 29.09 2.43
N ILE A 310 23.82 28.39 1.30
CA ILE A 310 24.83 28.47 0.24
C ILE A 310 24.19 29.03 -1.03
N ASN A 311 25.00 29.60 -1.92
CA ASN A 311 24.59 29.87 -3.29
C ASN A 311 25.13 28.76 -4.21
N LEU A 312 24.25 27.91 -4.71
CA LEU A 312 24.57 26.84 -5.65
C LEU A 312 23.93 27.15 -7.01
N ARG A 313 24.74 27.55 -8.00
CA ARG A 313 24.29 27.87 -9.36
C ARG A 313 23.13 28.90 -9.37
N ASP A 314 23.35 30.03 -8.69
CA ASP A 314 22.39 31.13 -8.53
C ASP A 314 21.12 30.76 -7.76
N ARG A 315 21.16 29.68 -6.97
CA ARG A 315 20.08 29.25 -6.08
C ARG A 315 20.54 29.28 -4.64
N VAL A 316 19.74 29.92 -3.79
CA VAL A 316 19.97 29.97 -2.35
C VAL A 316 19.42 28.68 -1.72
N ILE A 317 20.31 27.82 -1.23
CA ILE A 317 19.95 26.53 -0.62
C ILE A 317 20.23 26.57 0.89
N PRO A 318 19.21 26.32 1.74
CA PRO A 318 19.43 26.20 3.18
C PRO A 318 20.24 24.94 3.50
N ILE A 319 21.18 25.08 4.44
CA ILE A 319 22.08 24.02 4.86
C ILE A 319 21.80 23.60 6.30
N MET A 320 21.42 22.35 6.47
CA MET A 320 21.25 21.67 7.74
C MET A 320 22.56 21.01 8.20
N ASP A 321 22.84 21.12 9.49
CA ASP A 321 23.85 20.34 10.17
C ASP A 321 23.22 19.08 10.78
N LEU A 322 23.54 17.91 10.20
CA LEU A 322 23.00 16.64 10.69
C LEU A 322 23.53 16.26 12.06
N ARG A 323 24.75 16.65 12.42
CA ARG A 323 25.27 16.41 13.79
C ARG A 323 24.43 17.18 14.79
N ARG A 324 24.11 18.45 14.51
CA ARG A 324 23.20 19.25 15.35
C ARG A 324 21.79 18.65 15.38
N ARG A 325 21.26 18.23 14.23
CA ARG A 325 19.92 17.62 14.13
C ARG A 325 19.79 16.33 14.94
N PHE A 326 20.87 15.56 15.04
CA PHE A 326 20.93 14.28 15.77
C PHE A 326 21.55 14.41 17.16
N ALA A 327 21.76 15.64 17.65
CA ALA A 327 22.38 15.91 18.95
C ALA A 327 23.74 15.22 19.16
N MET A 328 24.52 15.09 18.08
CA MET A 328 25.88 14.55 18.11
C MET A 328 26.90 15.65 18.45
N GLU A 329 28.09 15.25 18.89
CA GLU A 329 29.20 16.17 19.11
C GLU A 329 29.51 16.97 17.84
N GLU A 330 29.61 18.29 17.96
CA GLU A 330 30.01 19.14 16.85
C GLU A 330 31.47 18.86 16.47
N LYS A 331 31.74 18.83 15.16
CA LYS A 331 33.06 18.55 14.62
C LYS A 331 33.33 19.45 13.44
N GLU A 332 34.56 19.96 13.37
CA GLU A 332 35.01 20.72 12.20
C GLU A 332 35.03 19.83 10.95
N PRO A 333 34.60 20.34 9.78
CA PRO A 333 34.56 19.55 8.57
C PRO A 333 35.95 19.08 8.14
N GLY A 334 36.06 17.80 7.79
CA GLY A 334 37.30 17.19 7.32
C GLY A 334 37.47 17.26 5.79
N PRO A 335 38.59 16.76 5.25
CA PRO A 335 38.85 16.76 3.80
C PRO A 335 37.83 15.98 2.95
N ARG A 336 37.08 15.06 3.57
CA ARG A 336 36.04 14.26 2.91
C ARG A 336 34.62 14.78 3.14
N SER A 337 34.48 15.82 3.95
CA SER A 337 33.18 16.39 4.27
C SER A 337 32.57 17.03 3.03
N CYS A 338 31.27 16.87 2.88
CA CYS A 338 30.52 17.31 1.71
C CYS A 338 29.09 17.69 2.11
N ILE A 339 28.36 18.28 1.15
CA ILE A 339 26.97 18.64 1.29
C ILE A 339 26.15 17.74 0.36
N VAL A 340 25.16 17.05 0.92
CA VAL A 340 24.20 16.23 0.19
C VAL A 340 22.94 17.05 -0.03
N ILE A 341 22.60 17.35 -1.28
CA ILE A 341 21.40 18.10 -1.66
C ILE A 341 20.24 17.14 -1.85
N VAL A 342 19.16 17.37 -1.11
CA VAL A 342 17.94 16.54 -1.13
C VAL A 342 16.71 17.36 -1.48
N GLU A 343 15.70 16.69 -2.02
CA GLU A 343 14.34 17.24 -2.11
C GLU A 343 13.64 17.17 -0.76
N GLY A 344 13.05 18.28 -0.37
CA GLY A 344 12.11 18.45 0.74
C GLY A 344 10.76 18.98 0.23
N ASP A 345 9.96 19.51 1.16
CA ASP A 345 8.61 20.01 0.85
C ASP A 345 8.65 21.26 -0.07
N PRO A 346 8.01 21.22 -1.26
CA PRO A 346 7.97 22.36 -2.19
C PRO A 346 7.33 23.62 -1.61
N SER A 347 6.54 23.50 -0.53
CA SER A 347 5.91 24.63 0.15
C SER A 347 6.86 25.46 1.02
N ARG A 348 8.09 24.97 1.27
CA ARG A 348 9.07 25.61 2.17
C ARG A 348 10.05 26.59 1.47
N GLY A 349 9.84 26.95 0.19
CA GLY A 349 10.64 27.98 -0.52
C GLY A 349 10.96 27.61 -1.97
N ASP A 350 11.83 28.38 -2.62
CA ASP A 350 12.18 28.20 -4.03
C ASP A 350 12.78 26.81 -4.29
N GLN A 351 11.90 25.91 -4.76
CA GLN A 351 12.14 24.53 -5.21
C GLN A 351 12.29 23.44 -4.14
N GLY A 352 12.06 23.75 -2.86
CA GLY A 352 12.04 22.74 -1.78
C GLY A 352 13.36 21.98 -1.57
N LEU A 353 14.49 22.49 -2.06
CA LEU A 353 15.80 21.85 -1.90
C LEU A 353 16.43 22.22 -0.56
N ILE A 354 17.03 21.24 0.11
CA ILE A 354 17.80 21.45 1.35
C ILE A 354 19.13 20.69 1.23
N GLY A 355 20.22 21.33 1.65
CA GLY A 355 21.52 20.68 1.75
C GLY A 355 21.79 20.16 3.16
N MET A 356 22.43 19.02 3.28
CA MET A 356 22.79 18.38 4.54
C MET A 356 24.30 18.20 4.62
N THR A 357 24.95 18.67 5.67
CA THR A 357 26.38 18.45 5.88
C THR A 357 26.65 17.06 6.46
N VAL A 358 27.64 16.37 5.88
CA VAL A 358 28.07 15.01 6.29
C VAL A 358 29.59 14.90 6.37
N ASP A 359 30.13 13.94 7.13
CA ASP A 359 31.58 13.79 7.29
C ASP A 359 32.24 13.18 6.06
N ALA A 360 31.58 12.22 5.41
CA ALA A 360 32.00 11.61 4.15
C ALA A 360 30.85 10.82 3.53
N VAL A 361 30.69 10.89 2.21
CA VAL A 361 29.86 9.93 1.47
C VAL A 361 30.66 8.65 1.25
N SER A 362 30.04 7.50 1.52
CA SER A 362 30.64 6.18 1.38
C SER A 362 30.39 5.61 -0.03
N GLU A 363 29.19 5.08 -0.27
CA GLU A 363 28.83 4.40 -1.51
C GLU A 363 27.30 4.33 -1.71
N VAL A 364 26.85 3.81 -2.86
CA VAL A 364 25.45 3.43 -3.06
C VAL A 364 25.29 1.95 -2.77
N THR A 365 24.50 1.62 -1.74
CA THR A 365 24.25 0.24 -1.32
C THR A 365 22.82 -0.17 -1.65
N THR A 366 22.64 -1.42 -2.09
CA THR A 366 21.30 -2.01 -2.22
C THR A 366 20.95 -2.68 -0.90
N VAL A 367 19.84 -2.28 -0.30
CA VAL A 367 19.32 -2.83 0.96
C VAL A 367 18.10 -3.68 0.63
N ARG A 368 18.13 -4.97 0.98
CA ARG A 368 17.02 -5.91 0.77
C ARG A 368 16.16 -6.00 2.01
N ALA A 369 14.87 -6.34 1.89
CA ALA A 369 13.98 -6.45 3.04
C ALA A 369 14.52 -7.39 4.16
N ASP A 370 15.18 -8.49 3.78
CA ASP A 370 15.76 -9.47 4.72
C ASP A 370 16.95 -8.91 5.53
N ASP A 371 17.57 -7.85 5.03
CA ASP A 371 18.73 -7.18 5.65
C ASP A 371 18.32 -6.01 6.56
N ILE A 372 17.01 -5.73 6.66
CA ILE A 372 16.50 -4.60 7.44
C ILE A 372 15.94 -5.11 8.77
N ASP A 373 16.45 -4.56 9.85
CA ASP A 373 15.88 -4.69 11.19
C ASP A 373 15.03 -3.46 11.51
N ASP A 374 13.88 -3.68 12.16
CA ASP A 374 13.12 -2.58 12.74
C ASP A 374 13.98 -1.83 13.77
N THR A 375 13.78 -0.52 13.87
CA THR A 375 14.50 0.33 14.82
C THR A 375 14.35 -0.22 16.24
N PRO A 376 15.45 -0.47 16.98
CA PRO A 376 15.34 -0.89 18.36
C PRO A 376 14.57 0.17 19.15
N THR A 377 13.67 -0.27 20.03
CA THR A 377 12.94 0.63 20.92
C THR A 377 13.92 1.29 21.87
N PHE A 378 14.36 2.51 21.55
CA PHE A 378 15.25 3.26 22.42
C PHE A 378 14.46 3.74 23.64
N THR A 379 14.85 3.28 24.82
CA THR A 379 14.29 3.73 26.10
C THR A 379 14.78 5.14 26.42
N GLN A 380 13.81 6.07 26.55
CA GLN A 380 13.89 7.44 27.10
C GLN A 380 14.86 8.45 26.42
N GLY A 381 14.28 9.54 25.90
CA GLY A 381 14.97 10.83 25.70
C GLY A 381 15.60 11.12 24.34
N VAL A 382 15.61 10.16 23.41
CA VAL A 382 16.16 10.35 22.05
C VAL A 382 15.02 10.50 21.05
N ASP A 383 14.93 11.64 20.38
CA ASP A 383 14.01 11.86 19.25
C ASP A 383 14.45 10.96 18.09
N THR A 384 13.76 9.84 17.89
CA THR A 384 14.06 8.81 16.89
C THR A 384 13.11 8.89 15.69
N ASN A 385 12.27 9.94 15.62
CA ASN A 385 11.22 10.08 14.61
C ASN A 385 11.76 10.17 13.16
N TYR A 386 13.05 10.48 12.99
CA TYR A 386 13.71 10.53 11.69
C TYR A 386 14.38 9.22 11.26
N ILE A 387 14.41 8.19 12.12
CA ILE A 387 14.98 6.89 11.76
C ILE A 387 13.91 6.06 11.06
N LEU A 388 14.18 5.68 9.81
CA LEU A 388 13.32 4.83 9.01
C LEU A 388 13.48 3.35 9.40
N ALA A 389 14.73 2.86 9.53
CA ALA A 389 15.08 1.49 9.94
C ALA A 389 16.59 1.33 10.16
N MET A 390 17.03 0.15 10.61
CA MET A 390 18.44 -0.25 10.57
C MET A 390 18.67 -1.30 9.49
N ALA A 391 19.77 -1.21 8.75
CA ALA A 391 20.12 -2.17 7.70
C ALA A 391 21.49 -2.80 7.97
N LYS A 392 21.58 -4.12 7.84
CA LYS A 392 22.83 -4.89 7.88
C LYS A 392 23.31 -5.12 6.45
N ALA A 393 24.49 -4.63 6.10
CA ALA A 393 25.12 -5.01 4.83
C ALA A 393 26.59 -5.35 5.09
N GLY A 394 26.90 -6.64 5.08
CA GLY A 394 28.17 -7.19 5.57
C GLY A 394 28.27 -7.08 7.10
N ASP A 395 29.43 -6.66 7.60
CA ASP A 395 29.70 -6.52 9.05
C ASP A 395 29.29 -5.15 9.64
N LYS A 396 28.65 -4.28 8.84
CA LYS A 396 28.29 -2.91 9.25
C LYS A 396 26.79 -2.71 9.34
N VAL A 397 26.37 -2.09 10.45
CA VAL A 397 24.99 -1.63 10.69
C VAL A 397 24.87 -0.18 10.22
N ARG A 398 23.82 0.11 9.44
CA ARG A 398 23.53 1.42 8.89
C ARG A 398 22.17 1.91 9.34
N ILE A 399 22.04 3.20 9.63
CA ILE A 399 20.79 3.83 10.06
C ILE A 399 20.13 4.48 8.84
N LEU A 400 19.02 3.93 8.38
CA LEU A 400 18.25 4.49 7.27
C LEU A 400 17.40 5.66 7.78
N LEU A 401 17.42 6.78 7.05
CA LEU A 401 16.77 8.02 7.46
C LEU A 401 15.48 8.29 6.68
N ASN A 402 14.46 8.76 7.39
CA ASN A 402 13.29 9.38 6.78
C ASN A 402 13.56 10.88 6.59
N ILE A 403 13.92 11.26 5.36
CA ILE A 403 14.30 12.65 5.04
C ILE A 403 13.19 13.65 5.36
N ASP A 404 11.93 13.33 5.13
CA ASP A 404 10.84 14.26 5.43
C ASP A 404 10.80 14.62 6.93
N GLN A 405 11.12 13.66 7.81
CA GLN A 405 11.20 13.87 9.26
C GLN A 405 12.52 14.51 9.71
N VAL A 406 13.63 14.22 9.02
CA VAL A 406 14.91 14.94 9.26
C VAL A 406 14.71 16.43 9.00
N LEU A 407 14.04 16.76 7.90
CA LEU A 407 13.79 18.13 7.43
C LEU A 407 12.61 18.82 8.15
N ASN A 408 11.89 18.11 9.01
CA ASN A 408 10.79 18.67 9.80
C ASN A 408 11.33 19.27 11.11
N PHE A 409 11.45 20.59 11.12
CA PHE A 409 11.84 21.43 12.25
C PHE A 409 11.08 22.75 12.18
#